data_AF-A0A9X3YJG7-F1
#
_entry.id   AF-A0A9X3YJG7-F1
#
_cell.length_a   1.000
_cell.length_b   1.000
_cell.length_c   1.000
_cell.angle_alpha   90.00
_cell.angle_beta   90.00
_cell.angle_gamma   90.00
#
_symmetry.space_group_name_H-M   'P 1'
#
loop_
_entity.id
_entity.type
_entity.pdbx_description
1 polymer ?
#
loop_
_entity_poly.entity_id
_entity_poly.type
_entity_poly.pdbx_seq_one_letter_code
_entity_poly.pdbx_strand_id
1 'polypeptide(L)' 'MAKPKPTARNPIRKRLHVGTTIYPATATRYRESGPVPYIRLCGHWLATAGFSPADALDVVATPGKLVITRV' A
#
# COMPACT_ATOMS: atom_id res chain seq x y z
N MET A 1 -34.70 12.77 3.64
CA MET A 1 -33.77 12.56 2.52
C MET A 1 -32.83 11.41 2.88
N ALA A 2 -32.88 10.29 2.15
CA ALA A 2 -31.97 9.17 2.37
C ALA A 2 -30.58 9.48 1.78
N LYS A 3 -29.51 9.28 2.55
CA LYS A 3 -28.13 9.42 2.05
C LYS A 3 -27.89 8.38 0.94
N PRO A 4 -27.22 8.74 -0.17
CA PRO A 4 -26.89 7.78 -1.21
C PRO A 4 -26.05 6.64 -0.62
N LYS A 5 -26.54 5.41 -0.77
CA LYS A 5 -25.85 4.17 -0.39
C LYS A 5 -24.54 4.12 -1.19
N PRO A 6 -23.36 3.95 -0.57
CA PRO A 6 -22.12 3.85 -1.32
C PRO A 6 -22.22 2.63 -2.24
N THR A 7 -22.25 2.88 -3.55
CA THR A 7 -22.10 1.86 -4.58
C THR A 7 -20.79 1.12 -4.31
N ALA A 8 -20.85 -0.21 -4.32
CA ALA A 8 -19.69 -1.06 -4.06
C ALA A 8 -18.57 -0.67 -5.03
N ARG A 9 -17.55 0.02 -4.51
CA ARG A 9 -16.38 0.42 -5.28
C ARG A 9 -15.63 -0.85 -5.62
N ASN A 10 -15.49 -1.17 -6.90
CA ASN A 10 -14.74 -2.33 -7.34
C ASN A 10 -13.35 -2.35 -6.67
N PRO A 11 -12.87 -3.52 -6.26
CA PRO A 11 -11.56 -3.63 -5.65
C PRO A 11 -10.48 -3.10 -6.62
N ILE A 12 -9.63 -2.20 -6.13
CA ILE A 12 -8.48 -1.73 -6.91
C ILE A 12 -7.34 -2.71 -6.67
N ARG A 13 -6.82 -3.31 -7.75
CA ARG A 13 -5.72 -4.28 -7.70
C ARG A 13 -4.45 -3.68 -8.30
N LYS A 14 -3.31 -3.90 -7.64
CA LYS A 14 -1.98 -3.47 -8.10
C LYS A 14 -0.94 -4.54 -7.78
N ARG A 15 0.01 -4.73 -8.70
CA ARG A 15 1.20 -5.56 -8.48
C ARG A 15 2.39 -4.69 -8.16
N LEU A 16 3.15 -5.06 -7.15
CA LEU A 16 4.31 -4.31 -6.63
C LEU A 16 5.41 -5.29 -6.23
N HIS A 17 6.60 -4.76 -5.96
CA HIS A 17 7.68 -5.52 -5.33
C HIS A 17 8.04 -4.93 -3.98
N VAL A 18 8.43 -5.77 -3.03
CA VAL A 18 9.05 -5.30 -1.78
C VAL A 18 10.37 -4.62 -2.14
N GLY A 19 10.46 -3.32 -1.85
CA GLY A 19 11.66 -2.55 -2.09
C GLY A 19 12.87 -3.17 -1.38
N THR A 20 13.98 -3.30 -2.10
CA THR A 20 15.26 -3.78 -1.58
C THR A 20 16.10 -2.65 -0.99
N THR A 21 15.78 -1.42 -1.35
CA THR A 21 16.49 -0.23 -0.88
C THR A 21 15.96 0.21 0.49
N ILE A 22 16.87 0.34 1.47
CA ILE A 22 16.57 1.09 2.69
C ILE A 22 16.40 2.55 2.27
N TYR A 23 15.15 2.99 2.11
CA TYR A 23 14.88 4.40 1.84
C TYR A 23 15.47 5.20 3.01
N PRO A 24 16.35 6.19 2.76
CA PRO A 24 17.01 6.92 3.82
C PRO A 24 15.96 7.51 4.77
N ALA A 25 16.16 7.31 6.08
CA ALA A 25 15.30 7.86 7.13
C ALA A 25 15.21 9.40 7.05
N THR A 26 16.14 10.02 6.33
CA THR A 26 16.30 11.46 6.10
C THR A 26 15.70 11.96 4.79
N ALA A 27 14.94 11.16 4.04
CA ALA A 27 14.15 11.67 2.91
C ALA A 27 13.01 12.56 3.43
N THR A 28 13.38 13.81 3.72
CA THR A 28 12.63 15.04 3.46
C THR A 28 11.11 14.93 3.64
N ARG A 29 10.64 15.56 4.72
CA ARG A 29 9.28 16.11 4.93
C ARG A 29 8.32 15.76 3.79
N TYR A 30 7.33 14.93 4.09
CA TYR A 30 6.07 14.80 3.36
C TYR A 30 5.93 15.83 2.23
N ARG A 31 6.25 15.42 0.99
CA ARG A 31 6.07 16.30 -0.16
C ARG A 31 4.59 16.31 -0.49
N GLU A 32 3.93 17.39 -0.11
CA GLU A 32 2.51 17.67 -0.33
C GLU A 32 2.14 17.75 -1.83
N SER A 33 3.13 17.77 -2.73
CA SER A 33 2.97 17.99 -4.17
C SER A 33 3.13 16.74 -5.06
N GLY A 34 3.21 15.53 -4.49
CA GLY A 34 3.11 14.30 -5.29
C GLY A 34 1.68 14.10 -5.82
N PRO A 35 1.48 13.68 -7.08
CA PRO A 35 0.14 13.61 -7.70
C PRO A 35 -0.84 12.62 -7.04
N VAL A 36 -0.38 11.80 -6.09
CA VAL A 36 -1.23 10.82 -5.37
C VAL A 36 -0.65 10.58 -3.96
N PRO A 37 -1.48 10.49 -2.90
CA PRO A 37 -1.01 10.04 -1.60
C PRO A 37 -0.48 8.61 -1.70
N TYR A 38 0.74 8.37 -1.21
CA TYR A 38 1.31 7.03 -1.11
C TYR A 38 1.33 6.57 0.34
N ILE A 39 1.08 5.28 0.57
CA ILE A 39 1.25 4.64 1.87
C ILE A 39 2.63 3.98 1.87
N ARG A 40 3.48 4.37 2.82
CA ARG A 40 4.75 3.69 3.07
C ARG A 40 4.59 2.76 4.26
N LEU A 41 4.77 1.46 4.03
CA LEU A 41 4.81 0.48 5.11
C LEU A 41 6.25 0.30 5.58
N CYS A 42 6.46 0.29 6.90
CA CYS A 42 7.76 0.01 7.48
C CYS A 42 8.19 -1.42 7.13
N GLY A 43 9.46 -1.59 6.72
CA GLY A 43 10.00 -2.90 6.37
C GLY A 43 9.85 -3.94 7.49
N HIS A 44 9.91 -3.51 8.75
CA HIS A 44 9.68 -4.38 9.91
C HIS A 44 8.26 -4.99 9.91
N TRP A 45 7.22 -4.24 9.52
CA TRP A 45 5.86 -4.78 9.44
C TRP A 45 5.74 -5.84 8.34
N LEU A 46 6.40 -5.60 7.20
CA LEU A 46 6.43 -6.57 6.10
C LEU A 46 7.19 -7.84 6.52
N ALA A 47 8.32 -7.71 7.21
CA ALA A 47 9.08 -8.83 7.72
C ALA A 47 8.29 -9.64 8.77
N THR A 48 7.61 -8.96 9.71
CA THR A 48 6.72 -9.61 10.69
C THR A 48 5.56 -10.34 10.02
N ALA A 49 5.06 -9.83 8.89
CA ALA A 49 4.05 -10.49 8.06
C ALA A 49 4.63 -11.62 7.17
N GLY A 50 5.94 -11.89 7.23
CA GLY A 50 6.61 -12.96 6.50
C GLY A 50 7.01 -12.62 5.07
N PHE A 51 7.01 -11.35 4.67
CA PHE A 51 7.51 -10.90 3.38
C PHE A 51 9.02 -10.66 3.40
N SER A 52 9.68 -10.97 2.29
CA SER A 52 11.10 -10.81 2.05
C SER A 52 11.35 -9.71 1.01
N PRO A 53 12.52 -9.06 1.03
CA PRO A 53 12.92 -8.15 -0.04
C PRO A 53 12.78 -8.81 -1.42
N ALA A 54 12.40 -8.02 -2.43
CA ALA A 54 12.16 -8.45 -3.81
C ALA A 54 10.91 -9.34 -4.05
N ASP A 55 10.19 -9.76 -2.99
CA ASP A 55 8.92 -10.48 -3.16
C ASP A 55 7.98 -9.72 -4.11
N ALA A 56 7.38 -10.45 -5.05
CA ALA A 56 6.29 -9.96 -5.85
C ALA A 56 5.00 -9.99 -5.01
N LEU A 57 4.34 -8.84 -4.92
CA LEU A 57 3.15 -8.63 -4.13
C LEU A 57 1.97 -8.28 -5.01
N ASP A 58 0.81 -8.81 -4.63
CA ASP A 58 -0.49 -8.36 -5.08
C ASP A 58 -1.16 -7.57 -3.96
N VAL A 59 -1.60 -6.35 -4.28
CA VAL A 59 -2.26 -5.45 -3.34
C VAL A 59 -3.67 -5.18 -3.82
N VAL A 60 -4.64 -5.49 -2.97
CA VAL A 60 -6.06 -5.30 -3.23
C VAL A 60 -6.64 -4.32 -2.23
N ALA A 61 -7.15 -3.20 -2.72
CA ALA A 61 -7.91 -2.24 -1.92
C ALA A 61 -9.40 -2.54 -2.02
N THR A 62 -10.05 -2.81 -0.89
CA THR A 62 -11.50 -2.97 -0.74
C THR A 62 -12.02 -1.92 0.25
N PRO A 63 -13.34 -1.66 0.31
CA PRO A 63 -13.89 -0.72 1.29
C PRO A 63 -13.42 -1.04 2.73
N GLY A 64 -12.65 -0.12 3.31
CA GLY A 64 -12.12 -0.22 4.68
C GLY A 64 -10.90 -1.14 4.87
N LYS A 65 -10.35 -1.76 3.82
CA LYS A 65 -9.24 -2.72 3.96
C LYS A 65 -8.25 -2.69 2.80
N LEU A 66 -6.97 -2.89 3.12
CA LEU A 66 -5.90 -3.21 2.18
C LEU A 66 -5.42 -4.63 2.47
N VAL A 67 -5.42 -5.49 1.45
CA VAL A 67 -4.92 -6.86 1.54
C VAL A 67 -3.68 -6.96 0.67
N ILE A 68 -2.60 -7.48 1.26
CA ILE A 68 -1.31 -7.68 0.59
C ILE A 68 -1.01 -9.17 0.64
N THR A 69 -0.79 -9.79 -0.51
CA THR A 69 -0.46 -11.21 -0.65
C THR A 69 0.76 -11.38 -1.53
N ARG A 70 1.54 -12.43 -1.28
CA ARG A 70 2.59 -12.84 -2.22
C ARG A 70 1.91 -13.40 -3.48
N VAL A 71 2.49 -13.11 -4.65
CA VAL A 71 2.08 -13.72 -5.93
C VAL A 71 2.60 -15.14 -6.03
#